data_AF-A0A1W9WJQ6-F1
#
_entry.id   AF-A0A1W9WJQ6-F1
#
_cell.length_a   1.000
_cell.length_b   1.000
_cell.length_c   1.000
_cell.angle_alpha   90.00
_cell.angle_beta   90.00
_cell.angle_gamma   90.00
#
_symmetry.space_group_name_H-M   'P 1'
#
loop_
_entity.id
_entity.type
_entity.pdbx_description
1 polymer ?
#
loop_
_entity_poly.entity_id
_entity_poly.type
_entity_poly.pdbx_seq_one_letter_code
_entity_poly.pdbx_strand_id
1 'polypeptide(L)'
;MTLKKHDQYSKQIVAELIEAESEAIVVNHEIPPGEAHQADIYFVPKPSANFQRLGLLGKIATKSCIIELFRNQPSKIEIQTCLQKLFTLRSEILNKAEREKKSLSEEEKKTHQPLKEEQLPQLWILATSASERLLNSFGANPKPNWCKGVYFLPESIRTAIVAINRLPITPETLLVRLLGKGATQLKAIDEIRALPTDNALRNRVERLIYRWRIYIDAQHDKEDKEMLMNFQQIYQEHQNKILQEGRREGLQQGKEIVENLLKLRFGMIDEALSSVIERLLKLPPDESSRLLMQSSREELLAKLSH
;
A
#
# COMPACT_ATOMS: atom_id res chain seq x y z
N MET A 1 -8.63 -26.47 -6.18
CA MET A 1 -8.58 -25.03 -6.51
C MET A 1 -7.20 -24.52 -6.15
N THR A 2 -6.43 -24.08 -7.12
CA THR A 2 -5.05 -23.60 -6.92
C THR A 2 -5.10 -22.35 -6.04
N LEU A 3 -4.57 -22.42 -4.80
CA LEU A 3 -4.26 -21.24 -3.99
C LEU A 3 -3.39 -20.33 -4.85
N LYS A 4 -3.95 -19.22 -5.33
CA LYS A 4 -3.16 -18.23 -6.09
C LYS A 4 -2.18 -17.60 -5.11
N LYS A 5 -0.89 -17.90 -5.18
CA LYS A 5 0.16 -17.51 -4.23
C LYS A 5 0.20 -16.00 -3.89
N HIS A 6 -0.25 -15.14 -4.81
CA HIS A 6 -0.54 -13.72 -4.56
C HIS A 6 -1.48 -13.44 -3.37
N ASP A 7 -2.50 -14.27 -3.23
CA ASP A 7 -3.47 -14.24 -2.16
C ASP A 7 -2.77 -14.38 -0.80
N GLN A 8 -1.79 -15.29 -0.70
CA GLN A 8 -1.01 -15.51 0.51
C GLN A 8 -0.16 -14.28 0.91
N TYR A 9 0.37 -13.53 -0.07
CA TYR A 9 1.11 -12.29 0.20
C TYR A 9 0.26 -11.21 0.83
N SER A 10 -0.87 -10.93 0.19
CA SER A 10 -1.77 -9.86 0.61
C SER A 10 -2.29 -10.17 2.02
N LYS A 11 -2.58 -11.45 2.31
CA LYS A 11 -2.90 -11.93 3.64
C LYS A 11 -1.80 -11.66 4.66
N GLN A 12 -0.56 -12.03 4.34
CA GLN A 12 0.58 -11.83 5.23
C GLN A 12 0.87 -10.35 5.50
N ILE A 13 0.81 -9.48 4.48
CA ILE A 13 0.98 -8.04 4.69
C ILE A 13 -0.08 -7.51 5.64
N VAL A 14 -1.36 -7.78 5.35
CA VAL A 14 -2.45 -7.27 6.20
C VAL A 14 -2.27 -7.77 7.62
N ALA A 15 -1.98 -9.06 7.79
CA ALA A 15 -1.77 -9.66 9.09
C ALA A 15 -0.62 -8.98 9.86
N GLU A 16 0.56 -8.84 9.26
CA GLU A 16 1.73 -8.23 9.91
C GLU A 16 1.55 -6.72 10.17
N LEU A 17 0.72 -6.03 9.39
CA LEU A 17 0.40 -4.62 9.63
C LEU A 17 -0.48 -4.42 10.88
N ILE A 18 -1.40 -5.35 11.16
CA ILE A 18 -2.39 -5.21 12.25
C ILE A 18 -2.14 -6.15 13.44
N GLU A 19 -1.16 -7.06 13.35
CA GLU A 19 -0.85 -8.08 14.37
C GLU A 19 -0.63 -7.47 15.77
N ALA A 20 0.10 -6.36 15.85
CA ALA A 20 0.37 -5.67 17.10
C ALA A 20 -0.90 -5.18 17.82
N GLU A 21 -2.00 -5.01 17.10
CA GLU A 21 -3.29 -4.56 17.62
C GLU A 21 -4.30 -5.71 17.80
N SER A 22 -3.90 -6.95 17.53
CA SER A 22 -4.76 -8.13 17.66
C SER A 22 -4.78 -8.70 19.08
N GLU A 23 -5.95 -9.18 19.50
CA GLU A 23 -6.10 -10.21 20.53
C GLU A 23 -6.03 -11.61 19.88
N ALA A 24 -6.65 -11.74 18.70
CA ALA A 24 -6.52 -12.93 17.87
C ALA A 24 -6.43 -12.53 16.40
N ILE A 25 -5.54 -13.17 15.67
CA ILE A 25 -5.44 -13.06 14.21
C ILE A 25 -5.16 -14.43 13.61
N VAL A 26 -6.01 -14.85 12.67
CA VAL A 26 -5.90 -16.14 12.01
C VAL A 26 -5.97 -15.92 10.51
N VAL A 27 -4.85 -16.15 9.84
CA VAL A 27 -4.79 -16.19 8.36
C VAL A 27 -5.34 -17.54 7.91
N ASN A 28 -6.16 -17.55 6.85
CA ASN A 28 -6.84 -18.74 6.34
C ASN A 28 -7.70 -19.41 7.43
N HIS A 29 -8.49 -18.61 8.15
CA HIS A 29 -9.36 -19.09 9.22
C HIS A 29 -10.43 -20.03 8.68
N GLU A 30 -10.47 -21.25 9.20
CA GLU A 30 -11.45 -22.26 8.80
C GLU A 30 -12.85 -21.88 9.27
N ILE A 31 -13.84 -22.07 8.40
CA ILE A 31 -15.26 -21.83 8.69
C ILE A 31 -16.01 -23.18 8.65
N PRO A 32 -16.30 -23.82 9.79
CA PRO A 32 -17.09 -25.05 9.87
C PRO A 32 -18.59 -24.83 9.65
N PRO A 33 -19.43 -25.88 9.41
CA PRO A 33 -19.08 -27.26 9.10
C PRO A 33 -18.96 -27.48 7.57
N GLY A 34 -17.90 -28.16 7.14
CA GLY A 34 -17.71 -28.56 5.74
C GLY A 34 -16.27 -28.47 5.27
N GLU A 35 -15.91 -29.32 4.30
CA GLU A 35 -14.56 -29.37 3.75
C GLU A 35 -14.29 -28.10 2.89
N ALA A 36 -13.43 -27.23 3.42
CA ALA A 36 -12.68 -26.18 2.72
C ALA A 36 -13.40 -24.87 2.31
N HIS A 37 -13.94 -24.12 3.27
CA HIS A 37 -14.13 -22.67 3.08
C HIS A 37 -13.39 -21.90 4.18
N GLN A 38 -12.28 -21.25 3.82
CA GLN A 38 -11.49 -20.42 4.72
C GLN A 38 -11.79 -18.94 4.47
N ALA A 39 -11.90 -18.17 5.55
CA ALA A 39 -11.76 -16.73 5.50
C ALA A 39 -10.29 -16.35 5.36
N ASP A 40 -9.97 -15.36 4.52
CA ASP A 40 -8.56 -15.00 4.29
C ASP A 40 -7.89 -14.52 5.58
N ILE A 41 -8.57 -13.67 6.34
CA ILE A 41 -8.15 -13.27 7.68
C ILE A 41 -9.39 -13.17 8.57
N TYR A 42 -9.33 -13.82 9.74
CA TYR A 42 -10.17 -13.50 10.88
C TYR A 42 -9.36 -12.71 11.90
N PHE A 43 -9.88 -11.55 12.31
CA PHE A 43 -9.18 -10.63 13.20
C PHE A 43 -10.09 -10.21 14.35
N VAL A 44 -9.55 -10.23 15.56
CA VAL A 44 -10.17 -9.72 16.79
C VAL A 44 -9.23 -8.67 17.39
N PRO A 45 -9.65 -7.40 17.52
CA PRO A 45 -8.83 -6.36 18.13
C PRO A 45 -8.71 -6.57 19.63
N LYS A 46 -7.54 -6.28 20.21
CA LYS A 46 -7.40 -6.19 21.67
C LYS A 46 -8.10 -4.94 22.20
N PRO A 47 -8.61 -4.93 23.46
CA PRO A 47 -9.27 -3.76 24.02
C PRO A 47 -8.43 -2.48 24.05
N SER A 48 -7.09 -2.62 24.13
CA SER A 48 -6.12 -1.52 24.14
C SER A 48 -5.55 -1.17 22.76
N ALA A 49 -6.17 -1.66 21.68
CA ALA A 49 -5.68 -1.45 20.33
C ALA A 49 -5.62 0.03 19.94
N ASN A 50 -4.52 0.45 19.30
CA ASN A 50 -4.36 1.80 18.77
C ASN A 50 -4.22 1.81 17.24
N PHE A 51 -5.33 2.11 16.58
CA PHE A 51 -5.43 2.12 15.12
C PHE A 51 -5.08 3.45 14.45
N GLN A 52 -4.74 4.51 15.21
CA GLN A 52 -4.57 5.86 14.66
C GLN A 52 -3.54 5.93 13.53
N ARG A 53 -2.47 5.12 13.63
CA ARG A 53 -1.37 5.10 12.64
C ARG A 53 -1.62 4.18 11.45
N LEU A 54 -2.73 3.44 11.45
CA LEU A 54 -3.05 2.44 10.43
C LEU A 54 -4.09 2.95 9.41
N GLY A 55 -4.52 4.22 9.53
CA GLY A 55 -5.43 4.86 8.58
C GLY A 55 -6.72 4.06 8.35
N LEU A 56 -7.09 3.87 7.09
CA LEU A 56 -8.26 3.10 6.67
C LEU A 56 -8.17 1.64 7.11
N LEU A 57 -6.98 1.02 7.06
CA LEU A 57 -6.80 -0.36 7.52
C LEU A 57 -7.09 -0.46 9.02
N GLY A 58 -6.62 0.52 9.79
CA GLY A 58 -6.97 0.65 11.20
C GLY A 58 -8.47 0.80 11.43
N LYS A 59 -9.13 1.65 10.62
CA LYS A 59 -10.59 1.86 10.70
C LYS A 59 -11.38 0.59 10.42
N ILE A 60 -10.92 -0.24 9.48
CA ILE A 60 -11.48 -1.57 9.14
C ILE A 60 -11.36 -2.55 10.32
N ALA A 61 -10.23 -2.51 11.03
CA ALA A 61 -9.87 -3.43 12.11
C ALA A 61 -10.37 -3.00 13.50
N THR A 62 -11.18 -1.93 13.62
CA THR A 62 -11.66 -1.43 14.93
C THR A 62 -12.58 -2.39 15.69
N LYS A 63 -13.15 -3.40 15.01
CA LYS A 63 -14.03 -4.43 15.57
C LYS A 63 -13.59 -5.79 15.04
N SER A 64 -14.08 -6.86 15.67
CA SER A 64 -13.93 -8.22 15.13
C SER A 64 -14.38 -8.24 13.67
N CYS A 65 -13.56 -8.83 12.79
CA CYS A 65 -13.85 -8.83 11.37
C CYS A 65 -13.27 -10.02 10.61
N ILE A 66 -13.94 -10.31 9.50
CA ILE A 66 -13.42 -11.13 8.42
C ILE A 66 -12.94 -10.17 7.33
N ILE A 67 -11.72 -10.36 6.82
CA ILE A 67 -11.19 -9.64 5.66
C ILE A 67 -11.02 -10.66 4.54
N GLU A 68 -11.58 -10.37 3.37
CA GLU A 68 -11.44 -11.15 2.13
C GLU A 68 -10.76 -10.29 1.06
N LEU A 69 -9.73 -10.82 0.42
CA LEU A 69 -8.81 -10.07 -0.45
C LEU A 69 -8.96 -10.55 -1.90
N PHE A 70 -9.29 -9.62 -2.80
CA PHE A 70 -9.47 -9.94 -4.22
C PHE A 70 -8.52 -9.14 -5.11
N ARG A 71 -7.64 -9.85 -5.83
CA ARG A 71 -6.74 -9.24 -6.84
C ARG A 71 -7.51 -8.60 -8.00
N ASN A 72 -8.74 -9.01 -8.26
CA ASN A 72 -9.61 -8.45 -9.29
C ASN A 72 -10.97 -8.11 -8.69
N GLN A 73 -11.86 -7.53 -9.50
CA GLN A 73 -13.25 -7.38 -9.09
C GLN A 73 -13.85 -8.77 -8.81
N PRO A 74 -14.43 -9.02 -7.62
CA PRO A 74 -15.13 -10.26 -7.34
C PRO A 74 -16.41 -10.37 -8.17
N SER A 75 -16.75 -11.59 -8.55
CA SER A 75 -18.05 -11.94 -9.09
C SER A 75 -19.14 -11.86 -8.01
N LYS A 76 -20.41 -11.89 -8.44
CA LYS A 76 -21.53 -11.95 -7.50
C LYS A 76 -21.50 -13.22 -6.65
N ILE A 77 -21.10 -14.35 -7.24
CA ILE A 77 -21.00 -15.64 -6.55
C ILE A 77 -19.92 -15.57 -5.47
N GLU A 78 -18.75 -15.00 -5.77
CA GLU A 78 -17.68 -14.84 -4.77
C GLU A 78 -18.13 -13.98 -3.58
N ILE A 79 -18.84 -12.86 -3.82
CA ILE A 79 -19.41 -12.05 -2.72
C ILE A 79 -20.43 -12.85 -1.92
N GLN A 80 -21.31 -13.61 -2.58
CA GLN A 80 -22.28 -14.48 -1.89
C GLN A 80 -21.60 -15.55 -1.05
N THR A 81 -20.49 -16.12 -1.53
CA THR A 81 -19.67 -17.05 -0.75
C THR A 81 -19.03 -16.37 0.46
N CYS A 82 -18.51 -15.15 0.33
CA CYS A 82 -18.00 -14.40 1.48
C CYS A 82 -19.11 -14.11 2.52
N LEU A 83 -20.33 -13.78 2.07
CA LEU A 83 -21.49 -13.59 2.94
C LEU A 83 -21.88 -14.89 3.66
N GLN A 84 -21.85 -16.02 2.96
CA GLN A 84 -22.05 -17.33 3.58
C GLN A 84 -21.03 -17.58 4.70
N LYS A 85 -19.73 -17.33 4.44
CA LYS A 85 -18.68 -17.45 5.47
C LYS A 85 -18.99 -16.58 6.70
N LEU A 86 -19.39 -15.33 6.50
CA LEU A 86 -19.77 -14.42 7.59
C LEU A 86 -20.93 -14.98 8.41
N PHE A 87 -22.03 -15.39 7.76
CA PHE A 87 -23.20 -15.87 8.49
C PHE A 87 -22.95 -17.18 9.22
N THR A 88 -22.14 -18.06 8.64
CA THR A 88 -21.73 -19.30 9.29
C THR A 88 -20.91 -19.01 10.55
N LEU A 89 -19.85 -18.19 10.46
CA LEU A 89 -19.04 -17.83 11.63
C LEU A 89 -19.86 -17.15 12.73
N ARG A 90 -20.76 -16.25 12.35
CA ARG A 90 -21.66 -15.58 13.31
C ARG A 90 -22.56 -16.58 14.03
N SER A 91 -23.11 -17.54 13.30
CA SER A 91 -23.95 -18.60 13.87
C SER A 91 -23.16 -19.46 14.86
N GLU A 92 -21.90 -19.77 14.57
CA GLU A 92 -21.04 -20.52 15.48
C GLU A 92 -20.74 -19.75 16.78
N ILE A 93 -20.41 -18.47 16.67
CA ILE A 93 -20.18 -17.60 17.83
C ILE A 93 -21.43 -17.52 18.70
N LEU A 94 -22.60 -17.32 18.10
CA LEU A 94 -23.89 -17.28 18.80
C LEU A 94 -24.20 -18.61 19.48
N ASN A 95 -24.02 -19.73 18.78
CA ASN A 95 -24.25 -21.07 19.31
C ASN A 95 -23.26 -21.42 20.44
N LYS A 96 -22.03 -20.91 20.39
CA LYS A 96 -21.05 -21.06 21.46
C LYS A 96 -21.47 -20.28 22.69
N ALA A 97 -21.83 -19.01 22.54
CA ALA A 97 -22.30 -18.17 23.64
C ALA A 97 -23.56 -18.76 24.32
N GLU A 98 -24.50 -19.30 23.55
CA GLU A 98 -25.70 -19.94 24.11
C GLU A 98 -25.36 -21.24 24.87
N ARG A 99 -24.39 -22.03 24.39
CA ARG A 99 -23.90 -23.22 25.10
C ARG A 99 -23.21 -22.84 26.41
N GLU A 100 -22.35 -21.83 26.39
CA GLU A 100 -21.67 -21.31 27.58
C GLU A 100 -22.69 -20.82 28.61
N LYS A 101 -23.68 -20.02 28.20
CA LYS A 101 -24.77 -19.56 29.06
C LYS A 101 -25.56 -20.72 29.69
N LYS A 102 -25.81 -21.81 28.94
CA LYS A 102 -26.50 -23.01 29.46
C LYS A 102 -25.68 -23.77 30.50
N SER A 103 -24.34 -23.70 30.44
CA SER A 103 -23.45 -24.35 31.40
C SER A 103 -23.25 -23.57 32.71
N LEU A 104 -23.69 -22.30 32.77
CA LEU A 104 -23.60 -21.47 33.98
C LEU A 104 -24.60 -21.89 35.06
N SER A 105 -24.26 -21.65 36.32
CA SER A 105 -25.18 -21.75 37.46
C SER A 105 -26.28 -20.68 37.41
N GLU A 106 -27.36 -20.85 38.18
CA GLU A 106 -28.46 -19.88 38.25
C GLU A 106 -28.03 -18.50 38.79
N GLU A 107 -26.97 -18.45 39.61
CA GLU A 107 -26.42 -17.20 40.14
C GLU A 107 -25.58 -16.48 39.08
N GLU A 108 -24.76 -17.21 38.32
CA GLU A 108 -23.96 -16.67 37.22
C GLU A 108 -24.83 -16.20 36.04
N LYS A 109 -25.95 -16.88 35.75
CA LYS A 109 -26.91 -16.46 34.72
C LYS A 109 -27.51 -15.08 34.99
N LYS A 110 -27.66 -14.68 36.26
CA LYS A 110 -28.20 -13.36 36.64
C LYS A 110 -27.25 -12.21 36.32
N THR A 111 -25.94 -12.46 36.36
CA THR A 111 -24.90 -11.44 36.09
C THR A 111 -24.30 -11.56 34.69
N HIS A 112 -24.57 -12.66 33.98
CA HIS A 112 -24.11 -12.89 32.62
C HIS A 112 -24.69 -11.88 31.63
N GLN A 113 -23.81 -11.18 30.91
CA GLN A 113 -24.22 -10.24 29.88
C GLN A 113 -24.42 -10.98 28.54
N PRO A 114 -25.54 -10.76 27.84
CA PRO A 114 -25.74 -11.35 26.53
C PRO A 114 -24.73 -10.80 25.53
N LEU A 115 -24.34 -11.63 24.56
CA LEU A 115 -23.49 -11.22 23.46
C LEU A 115 -24.17 -10.08 22.68
N LYS A 116 -23.48 -8.95 22.56
CA LYS A 116 -23.95 -7.78 21.83
C LYS A 116 -23.60 -7.87 20.36
N GLU A 117 -24.37 -7.18 19.52
CA GLU A 117 -24.17 -7.14 18.08
C GLU A 117 -22.76 -6.65 17.73
N GLU A 118 -22.20 -5.68 18.46
CA GLU A 118 -20.86 -5.14 18.20
C GLU A 118 -19.73 -6.16 18.41
N GLN A 119 -19.99 -7.24 19.15
CA GLN A 119 -19.03 -8.32 19.39
C GLN A 119 -19.02 -9.36 18.26
N LEU A 120 -20.06 -9.40 17.43
CA LEU A 120 -20.09 -10.25 16.24
C LEU A 120 -19.21 -9.66 15.12
N PRO A 121 -18.62 -10.49 14.26
CA PRO A 121 -17.73 -10.02 13.21
C PRO A 121 -18.45 -9.22 12.12
N GLN A 122 -17.72 -8.29 11.50
CA GLN A 122 -18.09 -7.63 10.24
C GLN A 122 -17.25 -8.18 9.07
N LEU A 123 -17.84 -8.29 7.89
CA LEU A 123 -17.11 -8.67 6.67
C LEU A 123 -16.58 -7.44 5.92
N TRP A 124 -15.32 -7.51 5.51
CA TRP A 124 -14.66 -6.54 4.65
C TRP A 124 -14.12 -7.23 3.40
N ILE A 125 -14.66 -6.85 2.24
CA ILE A 125 -14.19 -7.33 0.93
C ILE A 125 -13.30 -6.26 0.32
N LEU A 126 -11.99 -6.52 0.29
CA LEU A 126 -10.99 -5.61 -0.26
C LEU A 126 -10.63 -6.07 -1.67
N ALA A 127 -11.21 -5.40 -2.67
CA ALA A 127 -11.01 -5.72 -4.07
C ALA A 127 -10.20 -4.63 -4.77
N THR A 128 -9.27 -5.02 -5.66
CA THR A 128 -8.51 -4.02 -6.44
C THR A 128 -9.41 -3.08 -7.24
N SER A 129 -10.62 -3.54 -7.60
CA SER A 129 -11.65 -2.72 -8.22
C SER A 129 -13.06 -3.26 -7.93
N ALA A 130 -14.06 -2.38 -7.92
CA ALA A 130 -15.47 -2.76 -7.97
C ALA A 130 -16.23 -1.75 -8.85
N SER A 131 -16.97 -2.27 -9.84
CA SER A 131 -17.79 -1.47 -10.76
C SER A 131 -19.09 -1.03 -10.10
N GLU A 132 -19.66 0.07 -10.58
CA GLU A 132 -20.99 0.54 -10.15
C GLU A 132 -22.06 -0.54 -10.31
N ARG A 133 -22.02 -1.29 -11.43
CA ARG A 133 -22.96 -2.40 -11.67
C ARG A 133 -22.91 -3.46 -10.58
N LEU A 134 -21.70 -3.81 -10.12
CA LEU A 134 -21.54 -4.77 -9.04
C LEU A 134 -22.05 -4.20 -7.72
N LEU A 135 -21.61 -2.99 -7.36
CA LEU A 135 -22.00 -2.32 -6.11
C LEU A 135 -23.53 -2.17 -6.02
N ASN A 136 -24.17 -1.68 -7.09
CA ASN A 136 -25.62 -1.52 -7.18
C ASN A 136 -26.36 -2.85 -7.04
N SER A 137 -25.80 -3.95 -7.57
CA SER A 137 -26.44 -5.27 -7.48
C SER A 137 -26.52 -5.84 -6.05
N PHE A 138 -25.73 -5.29 -5.12
CA PHE A 138 -25.78 -5.62 -3.68
C PHE A 138 -26.35 -4.48 -2.83
N GLY A 139 -26.81 -3.38 -3.44
CA GLY A 139 -27.22 -2.19 -2.70
C GLY A 139 -26.08 -1.57 -1.88
N ALA A 140 -24.84 -1.70 -2.36
CA ALA A 140 -23.65 -1.22 -1.66
C ALA A 140 -23.48 0.30 -1.86
N ASN A 141 -23.65 1.08 -0.79
CA ASN A 141 -23.69 2.55 -0.85
C ASN A 141 -22.57 3.18 -0.01
N PRO A 142 -22.03 4.36 -0.40
CA PRO A 142 -21.12 5.10 0.46
C PRO A 142 -21.82 5.56 1.74
N LYS A 143 -21.07 5.70 2.84
CA LYS A 143 -21.56 6.24 4.12
C LYS A 143 -20.85 7.55 4.49
N PRO A 144 -21.51 8.45 5.23
CA PRO A 144 -20.84 9.59 5.85
C PRO A 144 -19.63 9.14 6.68
N ASN A 145 -18.59 9.98 6.74
CA ASN A 145 -17.33 9.72 7.45
C ASN A 145 -16.43 8.63 6.85
N TRP A 146 -16.78 8.02 5.71
CA TRP A 146 -15.92 7.10 4.98
C TRP A 146 -15.39 7.75 3.69
N CYS A 147 -14.13 7.48 3.35
CA CYS A 147 -13.54 8.02 2.14
C CYS A 147 -14.11 7.36 0.88
N LYS A 148 -13.90 8.02 -0.26
CA LYS A 148 -14.25 7.46 -1.57
C LYS A 148 -13.61 6.07 -1.74
N GLY A 149 -14.37 5.14 -2.30
CA GLY A 149 -13.92 3.76 -2.51
C GLY A 149 -14.40 2.77 -1.44
N VAL A 150 -15.07 3.23 -0.37
CA VAL A 150 -15.67 2.36 0.64
C VAL A 150 -17.19 2.37 0.53
N TYR A 151 -17.79 1.19 0.37
CA TYR A 151 -19.22 0.99 0.15
C TYR A 151 -19.77 -0.03 1.12
N PHE A 152 -20.97 0.19 1.65
CA PHE A 152 -21.61 -0.65 2.65
C PHE A 152 -22.88 -1.28 2.09
N LEU A 153 -23.04 -2.57 2.28
CA LEU A 153 -24.32 -3.26 2.08
C LEU A 153 -25.33 -2.79 3.15
N PRO A 154 -26.63 -3.13 2.99
CA PRO A 154 -27.64 -2.87 4.03
C PRO A 154 -27.16 -3.31 5.42
N GLU A 155 -27.47 -2.48 6.43
CA GLU A 155 -26.84 -2.52 7.74
C GLU A 155 -26.83 -3.90 8.39
N SER A 156 -27.95 -4.62 8.34
CA SER A 156 -28.10 -5.96 8.94
C SER A 156 -27.20 -7.03 8.32
N ILE A 157 -26.68 -6.81 7.10
CA ILE A 157 -25.76 -7.73 6.41
C ILE A 157 -24.33 -7.60 6.94
N ARG A 158 -23.99 -6.44 7.53
CA ARG A 158 -22.67 -6.18 8.13
C ARG A 158 -21.50 -6.51 7.22
N THR A 159 -21.58 -5.97 6.01
CA THR A 159 -20.56 -6.17 4.98
C THR A 159 -20.22 -4.85 4.32
N ALA A 160 -18.94 -4.64 4.06
CA ALA A 160 -18.44 -3.52 3.27
C ALA A 160 -17.53 -4.01 2.14
N ILE A 161 -17.60 -3.32 1.00
CA ILE A 161 -16.74 -3.53 -0.16
C ILE A 161 -15.84 -2.30 -0.31
N VAL A 162 -14.53 -2.55 -0.37
CA VAL A 162 -13.51 -1.53 -0.63
C VAL A 162 -13.01 -1.71 -2.06
N ALA A 163 -13.29 -0.72 -2.92
CA ALA A 163 -12.76 -0.62 -4.27
C ALA A 163 -11.43 0.15 -4.23
N ILE A 164 -10.32 -0.57 -4.14
CA ILE A 164 -8.99 0.00 -3.85
C ILE A 164 -8.58 1.03 -4.92
N ASN A 165 -8.87 0.78 -6.20
CA ASN A 165 -8.56 1.72 -7.29
C ASN A 165 -9.31 3.06 -7.21
N ARG A 166 -10.32 3.18 -6.34
CA ARG A 166 -11.09 4.42 -6.12
C ARG A 166 -10.67 5.18 -4.88
N LEU A 167 -9.77 4.62 -4.07
CA LEU A 167 -9.28 5.26 -2.86
C LEU A 167 -8.50 6.55 -3.22
N PRO A 168 -8.72 7.66 -2.50
CA PRO A 168 -7.94 8.87 -2.68
C PRO A 168 -6.46 8.63 -2.34
N ILE A 169 -5.55 9.40 -2.93
CA ILE A 169 -4.12 9.31 -2.62
C ILE A 169 -3.86 10.19 -1.39
N THR A 170 -3.96 9.59 -0.21
CA THR A 170 -3.67 10.24 1.07
C THR A 170 -2.95 9.28 2.01
N PRO A 171 -2.29 9.78 3.08
CA PRO A 171 -1.69 8.93 4.11
C PRO A 171 -2.69 7.94 4.73
N GLU A 172 -3.95 8.34 4.89
CA GLU A 172 -4.99 7.52 5.50
C GLU A 172 -5.30 6.26 4.69
N THR A 173 -5.18 6.30 3.36
CA THR A 173 -5.51 5.14 2.50
C THR A 173 -4.27 4.36 2.06
N LEU A 174 -3.07 4.83 2.40
CA LEU A 174 -1.79 4.34 1.93
C LEU A 174 -1.65 2.82 2.07
N LEU A 175 -1.88 2.30 3.28
CA LEU A 175 -1.75 0.88 3.58
C LEU A 175 -2.69 -0.01 2.76
N VAL A 176 -3.91 0.45 2.51
CA VAL A 176 -4.89 -0.31 1.72
C VAL A 176 -4.57 -0.22 0.23
N ARG A 177 -4.02 0.89 -0.25
CA ARG A 177 -3.57 1.05 -1.64
C ARG A 177 -2.36 0.18 -1.98
N LEU A 178 -1.53 -0.21 -1.00
CA LEU A 178 -0.47 -1.22 -1.20
C LEU A 178 -1.02 -2.58 -1.63
N LEU A 179 -2.27 -2.89 -1.28
CA LEU A 179 -2.98 -4.11 -1.70
C LEU A 179 -3.63 -3.98 -3.09
N GLY A 180 -3.47 -2.83 -3.74
CA GLY A 180 -4.01 -2.54 -5.07
C GLY A 180 -3.22 -3.23 -6.19
N LYS A 181 -3.44 -2.76 -7.43
CA LYS A 181 -2.66 -3.17 -8.60
C LYS A 181 -2.33 -1.98 -9.51
N GLY A 182 -1.31 -2.14 -10.36
CA GLY A 182 -0.91 -1.12 -11.33
C GLY A 182 -0.63 0.23 -10.68
N ALA A 183 -1.06 1.33 -11.31
CA ALA A 183 -0.79 2.69 -10.86
C ALA A 183 -1.19 2.99 -9.40
N THR A 184 -2.26 2.37 -8.87
CA THR A 184 -2.69 2.58 -7.48
C THR A 184 -1.66 2.04 -6.48
N GLN A 185 -1.15 0.84 -6.73
CA GLN A 185 -0.14 0.20 -5.89
C GLN A 185 1.21 0.90 -6.01
N LEU A 186 1.58 1.31 -7.23
CA LEU A 186 2.84 2.01 -7.50
C LEU A 186 2.94 3.32 -6.73
N LYS A 187 1.91 4.15 -6.79
CA LYS A 187 1.89 5.41 -6.04
C LYS A 187 2.02 5.18 -4.53
N ALA A 188 1.38 4.14 -4.01
CA ALA A 188 1.50 3.77 -2.59
C ALA A 188 2.93 3.34 -2.23
N ILE A 189 3.62 2.61 -3.12
CA ILE A 189 5.03 2.23 -2.91
C ILE A 189 5.93 3.48 -2.92
N ASP A 190 5.71 4.39 -3.87
CA ASP A 190 6.49 5.63 -3.98
C ASP A 190 6.30 6.50 -2.73
N GLU A 191 5.07 6.61 -2.22
CA GLU A 191 4.77 7.29 -0.95
C GLU A 191 5.50 6.65 0.23
N ILE A 192 5.54 5.32 0.33
CA ILE A 192 6.28 4.62 1.38
C ILE A 192 7.79 4.88 1.29
N ARG A 193 8.35 4.95 0.08
CA ARG A 193 9.78 5.22 -0.15
C ARG A 193 10.16 6.67 0.14
N ALA A 194 9.23 7.60 -0.07
CA ALA A 194 9.43 9.01 0.25
C ALA A 194 9.46 9.28 1.76
N LEU A 195 9.00 8.33 2.59
CA LEU A 195 9.16 8.42 4.04
C LEU A 195 10.64 8.39 4.45
N PRO A 196 11.02 9.03 5.57
CA PRO A 196 12.36 8.93 6.14
C PRO A 196 12.84 7.49 6.31
N THR A 197 14.15 7.25 6.18
CA THR A 197 14.75 5.90 6.28
C THR A 197 14.62 5.28 7.67
N ASP A 198 14.48 6.09 8.71
CA ASP A 198 14.22 5.67 10.09
C ASP A 198 12.71 5.45 10.38
N ASN A 199 11.83 5.69 9.40
CA ASN A 199 10.40 5.54 9.58
C ASN A 199 10.01 4.05 9.79
N ALA A 200 9.36 3.77 10.91
CA ALA A 200 8.97 2.41 11.29
C ALA A 200 8.03 1.73 10.28
N LEU A 201 7.13 2.48 9.65
CA LEU A 201 6.21 1.94 8.65
C LEU A 201 6.97 1.57 7.36
N ARG A 202 7.86 2.45 6.89
CA ARG A 202 8.72 2.18 5.74
C ARG A 202 9.52 0.90 5.95
N ASN A 203 10.21 0.80 7.08
CA ASN A 203 11.04 -0.36 7.42
C ASN A 203 10.23 -1.66 7.51
N ARG A 204 8.98 -1.60 8.00
CA ARG A 204 8.08 -2.76 8.05
C ARG A 204 7.67 -3.21 6.64
N VAL A 205 7.24 -2.28 5.80
CA VAL A 205 6.80 -2.57 4.42
C VAL A 205 7.97 -3.06 3.56
N GLU A 206 9.15 -2.45 3.67
CA GLU A 206 10.34 -2.89 2.92
C GLU A 206 10.77 -4.32 3.31
N ARG A 207 10.73 -4.65 4.61
CA ARG A 207 11.02 -6.01 5.10
C ARG A 207 10.03 -7.04 4.53
N LEU A 208 8.75 -6.69 4.50
CA LEU A 208 7.68 -7.53 3.94
C LEU A 208 7.92 -7.81 2.45
N ILE A 209 8.22 -6.77 1.67
CA ILE A 209 8.53 -6.88 0.24
C ILE A 209 9.78 -7.76 0.02
N TYR A 210 10.82 -7.55 0.82
CA TYR A 210 12.07 -8.32 0.72
C TYR A 210 11.86 -9.81 1.04
N ARG A 211 11.14 -10.13 2.12
CA ARG A 211 10.80 -11.51 2.49
C ARG A 211 10.04 -12.21 1.36
N TRP A 212 9.13 -11.49 0.71
CA TRP A 212 8.33 -12.06 -0.37
C TRP A 212 9.12 -12.27 -1.66
N ARG A 213 10.07 -11.37 -1.97
CA ARG A 213 11.01 -11.57 -3.07
C ARG A 213 11.78 -12.89 -2.92
N ILE A 214 12.35 -13.15 -1.74
CA ILE A 214 13.07 -14.40 -1.46
C ILE A 214 12.17 -15.62 -1.68
N TYR A 215 10.91 -15.55 -1.20
CA TYR A 215 9.96 -16.66 -1.33
C TYR A 215 9.68 -17.03 -2.79
N ILE A 216 9.54 -16.06 -3.69
CA ILE A 216 9.22 -16.34 -5.09
C ILE A 216 10.47 -16.70 -5.90
N ASP A 217 11.61 -16.07 -5.65
CA ASP A 217 12.88 -16.44 -6.29
C ASP A 217 13.21 -17.93 -6.04
N ALA A 218 12.84 -18.46 -4.87
CA ALA A 218 12.95 -19.88 -4.56
C ALA A 218 11.98 -20.79 -5.32
N GLN A 219 10.82 -20.28 -5.77
CA GLN A 219 9.70 -21.09 -6.28
C GLN A 219 9.62 -21.16 -7.83
N HIS A 220 10.46 -20.41 -8.57
CA HIS A 220 10.60 -20.47 -10.05
C HIS A 220 9.31 -20.38 -10.89
N ASP A 221 8.24 -19.78 -10.38
CA ASP A 221 6.94 -19.74 -11.05
C ASP A 221 6.78 -18.51 -11.98
N LYS A 222 6.13 -18.68 -13.15
CA LYS A 222 6.02 -17.62 -14.19
C LYS A 222 4.85 -16.66 -13.97
N GLU A 223 3.76 -17.09 -13.32
CA GLU A 223 2.61 -16.20 -13.06
C GLU A 223 2.89 -15.22 -11.91
N ASP A 224 3.67 -15.63 -10.91
CA ASP A 224 4.08 -14.77 -9.79
C ASP A 224 5.20 -13.78 -10.16
N LYS A 225 5.92 -14.06 -11.26
CA LYS A 225 6.92 -13.16 -11.84
C LYS A 225 6.33 -11.87 -12.35
N GLU A 226 5.08 -11.80 -12.80
CA GLU A 226 4.51 -10.54 -13.31
C GLU A 226 4.32 -9.50 -12.17
N MET A 227 3.97 -9.96 -10.96
CA MET A 227 3.91 -9.08 -9.80
C MET A 227 5.30 -8.66 -9.33
N LEU A 228 6.24 -9.62 -9.19
CA LEU A 228 7.61 -9.27 -8.83
C LEU A 228 8.33 -8.45 -9.88
N MET A 229 8.10 -8.70 -11.17
CA MET A 229 8.61 -7.89 -12.28
C MET A 229 7.99 -6.50 -12.24
N ASN A 230 6.70 -6.35 -11.93
CA ASN A 230 6.17 -5.01 -11.67
C ASN A 230 6.91 -4.36 -10.49
N PHE A 231 7.07 -5.01 -9.34
CA PHE A 231 7.83 -4.43 -8.22
C PHE A 231 9.31 -4.15 -8.56
N GLN A 232 10.01 -5.01 -9.30
CA GLN A 232 11.44 -4.89 -9.65
C GLN A 232 11.70 -3.95 -10.83
N GLN A 233 10.96 -4.10 -11.92
CA GLN A 233 11.05 -3.24 -13.09
C GLN A 233 10.58 -1.83 -12.72
N ILE A 234 9.52 -1.68 -11.92
CA ILE A 234 9.09 -0.34 -11.50
C ILE A 234 10.01 0.22 -10.41
N TYR A 235 10.62 -0.63 -9.56
CA TYR A 235 11.74 -0.19 -8.71
C TYR A 235 12.91 0.34 -9.57
N GLN A 236 13.33 -0.39 -10.60
CA GLN A 236 14.43 0.00 -11.48
C GLN A 236 14.10 1.22 -12.35
N GLU A 237 12.92 1.27 -12.98
CA GLU A 237 12.45 2.39 -13.80
C GLU A 237 12.32 3.66 -12.95
N HIS A 238 11.82 3.55 -11.72
CA HIS A 238 11.70 4.68 -10.81
C HIS A 238 13.08 5.12 -10.27
N GLN A 239 14.01 4.20 -9.97
CA GLN A 239 15.39 4.55 -9.65
C GLN A 239 16.08 5.28 -10.81
N ASN A 240 15.88 4.78 -12.04
CA ASN A 240 16.41 5.42 -13.24
C ASN A 240 15.80 6.81 -13.45
N LYS A 241 14.49 6.96 -13.20
CA LYS A 241 13.80 8.25 -13.30
C LYS A 241 14.31 9.26 -12.28
N ILE A 242 14.44 8.87 -11.01
CA ILE A 242 15.01 9.72 -9.95
C ILE A 242 16.46 10.09 -10.27
N LEU A 243 17.27 9.14 -10.75
CA LEU A 243 18.64 9.40 -11.14
C LEU A 243 18.71 10.39 -12.32
N GLN A 244 17.82 10.25 -13.30
CA GLN A 244 17.72 11.19 -14.41
C GLN A 244 17.23 12.58 -13.97
N GLU A 245 16.23 12.65 -13.10
CA GLU A 245 15.74 13.92 -12.53
C GLU A 245 16.83 14.60 -11.70
N GLY A 246 17.51 13.88 -10.82
CA GLY A 246 18.65 14.39 -10.04
C GLY A 246 19.83 14.82 -10.91
N ARG A 247 20.12 14.10 -12.00
CA ARG A 247 21.15 14.51 -12.97
C ARG A 247 20.74 15.78 -13.71
N ARG A 248 19.47 15.91 -14.07
CA ARG A 248 18.93 17.09 -14.77
C ARG A 248 18.94 18.31 -13.85
N GLU A 249 18.51 18.16 -12.60
CA GLU A 249 18.56 19.22 -11.58
C GLU A 249 20.00 19.63 -11.27
N GLY A 250 20.91 18.67 -11.09
CA GLY A 250 22.34 18.95 -10.87
C GLY A 250 23.00 19.64 -12.06
N LEU A 251 22.65 19.27 -13.30
CA LEU A 251 23.14 19.94 -14.50
C LEU A 251 22.60 21.37 -14.61
N GLN A 252 21.33 21.59 -14.28
CA GLN A 252 20.71 22.91 -14.28
C GLN A 252 21.34 23.83 -13.22
N GLN A 253 21.52 23.34 -11.99
CA GLN A 253 22.19 24.07 -10.92
C GLN A 253 23.67 24.35 -11.28
N GLY A 254 24.37 23.37 -11.85
CA GLY A 254 25.74 23.55 -12.34
C GLY A 254 25.81 24.63 -13.42
N LYS A 255 24.86 24.64 -14.36
CA LYS A 255 24.75 25.66 -15.41
C LYS A 255 24.57 27.05 -14.82
N GLU A 256 23.66 27.21 -13.85
CA GLU A 256 23.44 28.49 -13.16
C GLU A 256 24.68 28.97 -12.42
N ILE A 257 25.43 28.07 -11.76
CA ILE A 257 26.69 28.41 -11.09
C ILE A 257 27.74 28.88 -12.09
N VAL A 258 27.93 28.15 -13.19
CA VAL A 258 28.89 28.52 -14.26
C VAL A 258 28.50 29.86 -14.88
N GLU A 259 27.22 30.08 -15.18
CA GLU A 259 26.72 31.35 -15.70
C GLU A 259 26.99 32.51 -14.73
N ASN A 260 26.71 32.32 -13.44
CA ASN A 260 26.96 33.36 -12.44
C ASN A 260 28.45 33.68 -12.30
N LEU A 261 29.33 32.67 -12.35
CA LEU A 261 30.79 32.89 -12.30
C LEU A 261 31.31 33.61 -13.54
N LEU A 262 30.84 33.22 -14.74
CA LEU A 262 31.19 33.93 -15.97
C LEU A 262 30.69 35.38 -15.94
N LYS A 263 29.49 35.62 -15.41
CA LYS A 263 28.96 36.98 -15.22
C LYS A 263 29.82 37.82 -14.29
N LEU A 264 30.21 37.24 -13.16
CA LEU A 264 31.06 37.90 -12.17
C LEU A 264 32.46 38.23 -12.72
N ARG A 265 33.04 37.35 -13.54
CA ARG A 265 34.40 37.54 -14.08
C ARG A 265 34.45 38.42 -15.32
N PHE A 266 33.48 38.32 -16.22
CA PHE A 266 33.55 38.89 -17.56
C PHE A 266 32.39 39.83 -17.92
N GLY A 267 31.44 40.05 -17.01
CA GLY A 267 30.29 40.93 -17.23
C GLY A 267 29.12 40.23 -17.92
N MET A 268 28.56 40.79 -18.99
CA MET A 268 27.43 40.13 -19.67
C MET A 268 27.90 38.89 -20.43
N ILE A 269 27.15 37.79 -20.32
CA ILE A 269 27.37 36.60 -21.14
C ILE A 269 26.85 36.89 -22.54
N ASP A 270 27.77 37.07 -23.48
CA ASP A 270 27.48 37.16 -24.91
C ASP A 270 27.38 35.76 -25.54
N GLU A 271 27.07 35.73 -26.84
CA GLU A 271 26.87 34.49 -27.58
C GLU A 271 28.12 33.59 -27.58
N ALA A 272 29.31 34.18 -27.60
CA ALA A 272 30.58 33.47 -27.51
C ALA A 272 30.74 32.78 -26.16
N LEU A 273 30.53 33.48 -25.04
CA LEU A 273 30.59 32.87 -23.71
C LEU A 273 29.47 31.86 -23.48
N SER A 274 28.27 32.09 -24.02
CA SER A 274 27.16 31.14 -23.92
C SER A 274 27.49 29.80 -24.60
N SER A 275 28.26 29.84 -25.71
CA SER A 275 28.60 28.65 -26.50
C SER A 275 29.52 27.66 -25.75
N VAL A 276 30.28 28.13 -24.77
CA VAL A 276 31.26 27.30 -24.04
C VAL A 276 30.72 26.70 -22.74
N ILE A 277 29.56 27.14 -22.26
CA ILE A 277 28.97 26.71 -20.98
C ILE A 277 28.72 25.20 -20.95
N GLU A 278 28.16 24.63 -22.01
CA GLU A 278 27.92 23.19 -22.06
C GLU A 278 29.21 22.37 -21.99
N ARG A 279 30.31 22.91 -22.51
CA ARG A 279 31.61 22.23 -22.52
C ARG A 279 32.25 22.31 -21.14
N LEU A 280 32.14 23.46 -20.46
CA LEU A 280 32.55 23.61 -19.06
C LEU A 280 31.84 22.63 -18.13
N LEU A 281 30.55 22.36 -18.37
CA LEU A 281 29.76 21.39 -17.59
C LEU A 281 30.12 19.93 -17.87
N LYS A 282 30.79 19.65 -19.00
CA LYS A 282 31.23 18.31 -19.40
C LYS A 282 32.65 17.97 -18.93
N LEU A 283 33.43 18.98 -18.52
CA LEU A 283 34.78 18.78 -17.98
C LEU A 283 34.74 18.22 -16.56
N PRO A 284 35.82 17.52 -16.12
CA PRO A 284 36.02 17.20 -14.71
C PRO A 284 35.90 18.46 -13.82
N PRO A 285 35.28 18.39 -12.63
CA PRO A 285 35.01 19.55 -11.79
C PRO A 285 36.25 20.40 -11.50
N ASP A 286 37.41 19.76 -11.27
CA ASP A 286 38.67 20.45 -10.97
C ASP A 286 39.21 21.22 -12.19
N GLU A 287 39.05 20.65 -13.38
CA GLU A 287 39.50 21.29 -14.63
C GLU A 287 38.58 22.44 -15.03
N SER A 288 37.26 22.22 -14.94
CA SER A 288 36.25 23.26 -15.15
C SER A 288 36.47 24.44 -14.20
N SER A 289 36.66 24.16 -12.90
CA SER A 289 36.94 25.18 -11.88
C SER A 289 38.23 25.93 -12.16
N ARG A 290 39.29 25.22 -12.58
CA ARG A 290 40.58 25.83 -12.91
C ARG A 290 40.44 26.78 -14.10
N LEU A 291 39.80 26.35 -15.18
CA LEU A 291 39.56 27.21 -16.36
C LEU A 291 38.69 28.42 -16.00
N LEU A 292 37.62 28.19 -15.23
CA LEU A 292 36.72 29.25 -14.76
C LEU A 292 37.38 30.27 -13.83
N MET A 293 38.43 29.90 -13.09
CA MET A 293 39.09 30.81 -12.14
C MET A 293 40.37 31.45 -12.69
N GLN A 294 41.10 30.73 -13.56
CA GLN A 294 42.47 31.11 -13.93
C GLN A 294 42.62 31.57 -15.38
N SER A 295 41.71 31.20 -16.29
CA SER A 295 41.82 31.61 -17.69
C SER A 295 41.27 33.02 -17.93
N SER A 296 41.88 33.75 -18.87
CA SER A 296 41.27 34.96 -19.44
C SER A 296 40.05 34.59 -20.31
N ARG A 297 39.25 35.58 -20.70
CA ARG A 297 38.08 35.36 -21.58
C ARG A 297 38.52 34.74 -22.91
N GLU A 298 39.57 35.29 -23.52
CA GLU A 298 40.09 34.85 -24.81
C GLU A 298 40.67 33.44 -24.74
N GLU A 299 41.37 33.10 -23.64
CA GLU A 299 41.90 31.75 -23.42
C GLU A 299 40.79 30.73 -23.19
N LEU A 300 39.76 31.09 -22.41
CA LEU A 300 38.60 30.25 -22.16
C LEU A 300 37.89 29.90 -23.47
N LEU A 301 37.65 30.92 -24.31
CA LEU A 301 37.08 30.74 -25.64
C LEU A 301 38.03 29.94 -26.53
N ALA A 302 39.31 30.27 -26.64
CA ALA A 302 40.24 29.54 -27.52
C ALA A 302 40.33 28.04 -27.17
N LYS A 303 40.28 27.69 -25.89
CA LYS A 303 40.30 26.29 -25.44
C LYS A 303 38.99 25.55 -25.64
N LEU A 304 37.86 26.26 -25.66
CA LEU A 304 36.53 25.65 -25.61
C LEU A 304 35.63 26.04 -26.79
N SER A 305 36.11 26.73 -27.82
CA SER A 305 35.30 27.13 -29.00
C SER A 305 35.42 26.18 -30.20
N HIS A 306 36.19 25.08 -30.09
CA HIS A 306 36.35 24.04 -31.13
C HIS A 306 35.75 22.71 -30.70
#